data_AF-A0A4R3DTT4-F1
#
_entry.id   AF-A0A4R3DTT4-F1
#
_cell.length_a   1.000
_cell.length_b   1.000
_cell.length_c   1.000
_cell.angle_alpha   90.00
_cell.angle_beta   90.00
_cell.angle_gamma   90.00
#
_symmetry.space_group_name_H-M   'P 1'
#
loop_
_entity.id
_entity.type
_entity.pdbx_description
1 polymer ?
#
loop_
_entity_poly.entity_id
_entity_poly.type
_entity_poly.pdbx_seq_one_letter_code
_entity_poly.pdbx_strand_id
1 'polypeptide(L)' 'MPDMLTTIAEIDGRIAALRENLSELIEQAAAYSGAADEELMSQRIADQEAEIARLMKQRDALARSTS' A
#
# COMPACT_ATOMS: atom_id res chain seq x y z
N MET A 1 5.58 12.66 -14.03
CA MET A 1 5.73 13.78 -13.07
C MET A 1 6.89 13.43 -12.17
N PRO A 2 7.85 14.34 -11.97
CA PRO A 2 9.16 14.01 -11.41
C PRO A 2 9.05 13.66 -9.93
N ASP A 3 9.81 12.63 -9.52
CA ASP A 3 10.13 12.21 -8.14
C ASP A 3 10.85 13.31 -7.34
N MET A 4 10.35 14.55 -7.33
CA MET A 4 11.17 15.68 -6.90
C MET A 4 11.10 15.99 -5.42
N LEU A 5 10.07 15.60 -4.68
CA LEU A 5 10.04 15.73 -3.22
C LEU A 5 9.00 14.73 -2.69
N THR A 6 9.40 13.50 -2.33
CA THR A 6 8.58 12.69 -1.41
C THR A 6 9.17 12.89 -0.03
N THR A 7 8.63 13.85 0.71
CA THR A 7 8.91 14.00 2.14
C THR A 7 8.41 12.76 2.89
N ILE A 8 8.94 12.54 4.11
CA ILE A 8 8.45 11.47 4.99
C ILE A 8 6.93 11.58 5.17
N ALA A 9 6.40 12.80 5.30
CA ALA A 9 4.97 13.06 5.45
C ALA A 9 4.13 12.61 4.24
N GLU A 10 4.62 12.82 3.02
CA GLU A 10 3.93 12.36 1.80
C GLU A 10 3.97 10.84 1.66
N ILE A 11 5.08 10.21 2.03
CA ILE A 11 5.19 8.74 2.07
C ILE A 11 4.21 8.18 3.10
N ASP A 12 4.14 8.78 4.29
CA ASP A 12 3.21 8.38 5.36
C ASP A 12 1.75 8.54 4.92
N GLY A 13 1.41 9.63 4.22
CA GLY A 13 0.08 9.85 3.65
C GLY A 13 -0.31 8.79 2.62
N ARG A 14 0.62 8.41 1.74
CA ARG A 14 0.38 7.35 0.75
C ARG A 14 0.25 5.97 1.39
N ILE A 15 1.06 5.67 2.41
CA ILE A 15 0.92 4.43 3.20
C ILE A 15 -0.44 4.38 3.88
N ALA A 16 -0.91 5.48 4.47
CA ALA A 16 -2.21 5.55 5.11
C ALA A 16 -3.36 5.24 4.13
N ALA A 17 -3.35 5.90 2.96
CA ALA A 17 -4.32 5.64 1.90
C ALA A 17 -4.30 4.19 1.42
N LEU A 18 -3.12 3.60 1.22
CA LEU A 18 -3.01 2.19 0.80
C LEU A 18 -3.53 1.22 1.87
N ARG A 19 -3.30 1.51 3.16
CA ARG A 19 -3.81 0.68 4.26
C ARG A 19 -5.34 0.75 4.40
N GLU A 20 -5.92 1.92 4.16
CA GLU A 20 -7.37 2.09 4.10
C GLU A 20 -7.96 1.24 2.97
N ASN A 21 -7.43 1.37 1.75
CA ASN A 21 -7.84 0.56 0.61
C ASN A 21 -7.66 -0.95 0.87
N LEU A 22 -6.57 -1.36 1.52
CA LEU A 22 -6.31 -2.76 1.85
C LEU A 22 -7.38 -3.31 2.82
N SER A 23 -7.80 -2.50 3.79
CA SER A 23 -8.84 -2.88 4.74
C SER A 23 -10.18 -3.08 4.05
N GLU A 24 -10.54 -2.17 3.13
CA GLU A 24 -11.75 -2.30 2.31
C GLU A 24 -11.72 -3.54 1.40
N LEU A 25 -10.56 -3.85 0.79
CA LEU A 25 -10.40 -5.05 -0.04
C LEU A 25 -10.55 -6.34 0.77
N ILE A 26 -10.02 -6.37 2.00
CA ILE A 26 -10.17 -7.52 2.90
C ILE A 26 -11.64 -7.69 3.30
N GLU A 27 -12.35 -6.60 3.61
CA GLU A 27 -13.78 -6.64 3.92
C GLU A 27 -14.60 -7.13 2.72
N GLN A 28 -14.31 -6.65 1.51
CA GLN A 28 -14.96 -7.10 0.29
C GLN A 28 -14.68 -8.58 0.00
N ALA A 29 -13.44 -9.03 0.15
CA ALA A 29 -13.07 -10.44 -0.04
C ALA A 29 -13.77 -11.36 0.98
N ALA A 30 -13.98 -10.88 2.22
CA ALA A 30 -14.75 -11.62 3.22
C ALA A 30 -16.26 -11.65 2.91
N ALA A 31 -16.79 -10.62 2.26
CA ALA A 31 -18.20 -10.51 1.89
C ALA A 31 -18.58 -11.27 0.60
N TYR A 32 -17.69 -11.31 -0.38
CA TYR A 32 -17.90 -11.95 -1.69
C TYR A 32 -17.06 -13.22 -1.82
N SER A 33 -17.62 -14.37 -1.41
CA SER A 33 -16.99 -15.69 -1.61
C SER A 33 -17.46 -16.33 -2.92
N GLY A 34 -16.86 -15.91 -4.02
CA GLY A 34 -17.00 -16.53 -5.34
C GLY A 34 -15.62 -16.78 -5.94
N ALA A 35 -15.36 -18.00 -6.42
CA ALA A 35 -14.01 -18.46 -6.77
C ALA A 35 -13.24 -17.58 -7.79
N ALA A 36 -13.92 -16.91 -8.72
CA ALA A 36 -13.27 -16.02 -9.69
C ALA A 36 -12.94 -14.63 -9.12
N ASP A 37 -13.74 -14.16 -8.17
CA ASP A 37 -13.51 -12.87 -7.51
C ASP A 37 -12.44 -12.98 -6.41
N GLU A 38 -12.31 -14.15 -5.79
CA GLU A 38 -11.32 -14.43 -4.75
C GLU A 38 -9.86 -14.34 -5.26
N GLU A 39 -9.55 -14.87 -6.44
CA GLU A 39 -8.19 -14.81 -7.01
C GLU A 39 -7.80 -13.37 -7.41
N LEU A 40 -8.74 -12.64 -8.04
CA LEU A 40 -8.52 -11.23 -8.40
C LEU A 40 -8.35 -10.35 -7.16
N MET A 41 -9.15 -10.56 -6.12
CA MET A 41 -9.02 -9.81 -4.86
C MET A 41 -7.72 -10.16 -4.13
N SER A 42 -7.34 -11.45 -4.10
CA SER A 42 -6.08 -11.89 -3.51
C SER A 42 -4.87 -11.25 -4.20
N GLN A 43 -4.87 -11.18 -5.54
CA GLN A 43 -3.81 -10.51 -6.28
C GLN A 43 -3.74 -9.00 -5.95
N ARG A 44 -4.89 -8.31 -5.89
CA ARG A 44 -4.94 -6.87 -5.55
C ARG A 44 -4.45 -6.60 -4.13
N ILE A 45 -4.79 -7.47 -3.18
CA ILE A 45 -4.30 -7.41 -1.80
C ILE A 45 -2.77 -7.54 -1.79
N ALA A 46 -2.23 -8.55 -2.48
CA ALA A 46 -0.79 -8.77 -2.56
C ALA A 46 -0.03 -7.59 -3.18
N ASP A 47 -0.60 -6.98 -4.24
CA ASP A 47 -0.02 -5.81 -4.89
C ASP A 47 0.03 -4.59 -3.94
N GLN A 48 -1.02 -4.37 -3.14
CA GLN A 48 -1.06 -3.27 -2.17
C GLN A 48 -0.08 -3.50 -1.01
N GLU A 49 0.04 -4.73 -0.50
CA GLU A 49 1.03 -5.08 0.52
C GLU A 49 2.46 -4.85 0.02
N ALA A 50 2.75 -5.23 -1.21
CA ALA A 50 4.06 -5.01 -1.84
C ALA A 50 4.39 -3.51 -1.98
N GLU A 51 3.42 -2.68 -2.38
CA GLU A 51 3.60 -1.23 -2.48
C GLU A 51 3.81 -0.59 -1.10
N ILE A 52 3.04 -0.99 -0.08
CA ILE A 52 3.24 -0.53 1.30
C ILE A 52 4.67 -0.87 1.75
N ALA A 53 5.13 -2.11 1.52
CA ALA A 53 6.47 -2.53 1.90
C ALA A 53 7.56 -1.73 1.17
N ARG A 54 7.36 -1.40 -0.11
CA ARG A 54 8.26 -0.54 -0.89
C ARG A 54 8.31 0.87 -0.31
N LEU A 55 7.17 1.47 0.01
CA LEU A 55 7.08 2.82 0.58
C LEU A 55 7.71 2.89 1.97
N MET A 56 7.53 1.86 2.81
CA MET A 56 8.20 1.77 4.10
C MET A 56 9.74 1.76 3.95
N LYS A 57 10.27 0.98 3.01
CA LYS A 57 11.73 1.00 2.72
C LYS A 57 12.21 2.37 2.24
N GLN A 58 11.42 3.05 1.40
CA GLN A 58 11.73 4.40 0.92
C GLN A 58 11.73 5.42 2.06
N ARG A 59 10.73 5.33 2.97
CA ARG A 59 10.64 6.14 4.18
C ARG A 59 11.87 5.97 5.07
N ASP A 60 12.27 4.72 5.33
CA ASP A 60 13.40 4.41 6.19
C ASP A 60 14.75 4.84 5.58
N ALA A 61 14.87 4.77 4.25
CA ALA A 61 16.03 5.33 3.55
C ALA A 61 16.08 6.85 3.72
N LEU A 62 14.95 7.54 3.51
CA LEU A 62 14.87 8.99 3.63
C LEU A 62 15.11 9.49 5.06
N ALA A 63 14.57 8.78 6.05
CA ALA A 63 14.78 9.09 7.47
C ALA A 63 16.26 8.98 7.86
N ARG A 64 16.97 7.98 7.33
CA ARG A 64 18.42 7.82 7.55
C ARG A 64 19.26 8.86 6.80
N SER A 65 18.82 9.31 5.63
CA SER A 65 19.53 10.34 4.87
C SER A 65 19.33 11.76 5.41
N THR A 66 18.29 11.98 6.22
CA THR A 66 17.99 13.28 6.84
C THR A 66 18.54 13.41 8.27
N SER A 67 19.07 12.31 8.83
CA SER A 67 19.64 12.25 10.20
C SER A 67 21.16 12.39 10.21
#